data_AF-A0A8M8UUP9-F1
#
_entry.id   AF-A0A8M8UUP9-F1
#
_cell.length_a   1.000
_cell.length_b   1.000
_cell.length_c   1.000
_cell.angle_alpha   90.00
_cell.angle_beta   90.00
_cell.angle_gamma   90.00
#
_symmetry.space_group_name_H-M   'P 1'
#
loop_
_entity.id
_entity.type
_entity.pdbx_description
1 polymer ?
#
loop_
_entity_poly.entity_id
_entity_poly.type
_entity_poly.pdbx_seq_one_letter_code
_entity_poly.pdbx_strand_id
1 'polypeptide(L)'
;MEELFQYMKTLRSQINDVADQAAKLSVEEHMLFTTVETLQKDLDLVKNETRQVKEETDQMTKAKGKIYSQILQNQRKIASLESDSSTLSQTLKLMQQEKLCLSAKLVDQSTYYEKVGQDISAQLTEHQEWINAQDFGSRPREVNEKAGGTKGQSLTKDFQAAQANFGKMEKLKSDLALKNTKSELRDMDEKSLEEDLQALLSDKSGEAEYVQSLQLQITRVKEISHIVRCSCGEEYNVKLDK
;
A
#
# COMPACT_ATOMS: atom_id res chain seq x y z
N MET A 1 4.73 -114.11 12.41
CA MET A 1 5.81 -113.16 12.04
C MET A 1 5.34 -112.16 10.98
N GLU A 2 4.52 -112.53 10.01
CA GLU A 2 4.02 -111.60 8.95
C GLU A 2 3.16 -110.44 9.49
N GLU A 3 2.23 -110.70 10.42
CA GLU A 3 1.37 -109.64 11.00
C GLU A 3 2.16 -108.57 11.76
N LEU A 4 3.17 -108.96 12.54
CA LEU A 4 4.08 -108.04 13.22
C LEU A 4 4.84 -107.16 12.21
N PHE A 5 5.25 -107.75 11.09
CA PHE A 5 5.95 -107.02 10.03
C PHE A 5 5.04 -106.01 9.31
N GLN A 6 3.78 -106.37 9.04
CA GLN A 6 2.80 -105.43 8.50
C GLN A 6 2.49 -104.29 9.47
N TYR A 7 2.33 -104.60 10.77
CA TYR A 7 2.16 -103.58 11.80
C TYR A 7 3.34 -102.60 11.84
N MET A 8 4.59 -103.08 11.77
CA MET A 8 5.76 -102.21 11.73
C MET A 8 5.82 -101.32 10.48
N LYS A 9 5.36 -101.80 9.32
CA LYS A 9 5.25 -100.98 8.10
C LYS A 9 4.22 -99.87 8.25
N THR A 10 3.05 -100.19 8.78
CA THR A 10 1.99 -99.20 9.04
C THR A 10 2.46 -98.14 10.02
N LEU A 11 3.10 -98.56 11.12
CA LEU A 11 3.63 -97.63 12.11
C LEU A 11 4.69 -96.69 11.51
N ARG A 12 5.60 -97.22 10.67
CA ARG A 12 6.59 -96.40 9.98
C ARG A 12 5.95 -95.38 9.04
N SER A 13 4.93 -95.78 8.28
CA SER A 13 4.18 -94.85 7.41
C SER A 13 3.56 -93.72 8.23
N GLN A 14 2.87 -94.05 9.32
CA GLN A 14 2.23 -93.06 10.19
C GLN A 14 3.25 -92.10 10.82
N ILE A 15 4.41 -92.62 11.26
CA ILE A 15 5.49 -91.78 11.79
C ILE A 15 5.98 -90.79 10.73
N ASN A 16 6.15 -91.25 9.49
CA ASN A 16 6.56 -90.37 8.38
C ASN A 16 5.49 -89.32 8.06
N ASP A 17 4.21 -89.71 7.98
CA ASP A 17 3.10 -88.78 7.71
C ASP A 17 3.02 -87.69 8.79
N VAL A 18 3.20 -88.07 10.06
CA VAL A 18 3.23 -87.11 11.19
C VAL A 18 4.46 -86.21 11.12
N ALA A 19 5.63 -86.76 10.76
CA ALA A 19 6.85 -85.97 10.61
C ALA A 19 6.72 -84.94 9.47
N ASP A 20 6.14 -85.32 8.34
CA ASP A 20 5.89 -84.43 7.21
C ASP A 20 4.88 -83.33 7.57
N GLN A 21 3.80 -83.68 8.29
CA GLN A 21 2.85 -82.70 8.82
C GLN A 21 3.51 -81.72 9.81
N ALA A 22 4.34 -82.21 10.71
CA ALA A 22 5.06 -81.38 11.67
C ALA A 22 6.03 -80.42 10.98
N ALA A 23 6.75 -80.88 9.95
CA ALA A 23 7.63 -80.04 9.16
C ALA A 23 6.86 -78.93 8.42
N LYS A 24 5.72 -79.27 7.82
CA LYS A 24 4.85 -78.29 7.15
C LYS A 24 4.32 -77.24 8.13
N LEU A 25 3.79 -77.67 9.28
CA LEU A 25 3.28 -76.77 10.32
C LEU A 25 4.37 -75.85 10.85
N SER A 26 5.60 -76.35 11.06
CA SER A 26 6.72 -75.54 11.52
C SER A 26 7.11 -74.43 10.53
N VAL A 27 7.08 -74.72 9.22
CA VAL A 27 7.32 -73.71 8.19
C VAL A 27 6.20 -72.66 8.16
N GLU A 28 4.94 -73.08 8.24
CA GLU A 28 3.79 -72.16 8.30
C GLU A 28 3.84 -71.26 9.54
N GLU A 29 4.18 -71.82 10.71
CA GLU A 29 4.34 -71.08 11.96
C GLU A 29 5.47 -70.04 11.87
N HIS A 30 6.64 -70.42 11.35
CA HIS A 30 7.75 -69.49 11.17
C HIS A 30 7.39 -68.34 10.20
N MET A 31 6.67 -68.65 9.12
CA MET A 31 6.19 -67.65 8.17
C MET A 31 5.20 -66.68 8.82
N LEU A 32 4.24 -67.20 9.60
CA LEU A 32 3.28 -66.38 10.35
C LEU A 32 4.00 -65.49 11.37
N PHE A 33 4.96 -66.05 12.11
CA PHE A 33 5.76 -65.31 13.09
C PHE A 33 6.49 -64.13 12.44
N THR A 34 7.20 -64.37 11.34
CA THR A 34 7.92 -63.31 10.60
C THR A 34 6.96 -62.23 10.07
N THR A 35 5.76 -62.64 9.63
CA THR A 35 4.73 -61.71 9.15
C THR A 35 4.22 -60.82 10.28
N VAL A 36 3.93 -61.40 11.45
CA VAL A 36 3.49 -60.66 12.64
C VAL A 36 4.56 -59.68 13.10
N GLU A 37 5.83 -60.11 13.16
CA GLU A 37 6.94 -59.22 13.53
C GLU A 37 7.10 -58.05 12.56
N THR A 38 6.88 -58.27 11.27
CA THR A 38 6.96 -57.21 10.25
C THR A 38 5.82 -56.21 10.42
N LEU A 39 4.58 -56.69 10.56
CA LEU A 39 3.41 -55.84 10.81
C LEU A 39 3.51 -55.06 12.13
N GLN A 40 4.12 -55.64 13.16
CA GLN A 40 4.35 -54.95 14.43
C GLN A 40 5.28 -53.74 14.26
N LYS A 41 6.37 -53.88 13.47
CA LYS A 41 7.29 -52.79 13.16
C LYS A 41 6.61 -51.68 12.36
N ASP A 42 5.81 -52.05 11.37
CA ASP A 42 5.05 -51.09 10.55
C ASP A 42 4.03 -50.33 11.42
N LEU A 43 3.36 -51.02 12.35
CA LEU A 43 2.41 -50.40 13.27
C LEU A 43 3.10 -49.39 14.20
N ASP A 44 4.30 -49.70 14.70
CA ASP A 44 5.10 -48.78 15.51
C ASP A 44 5.58 -47.57 14.69
N LEU A 45 5.93 -47.75 13.41
CA LEU A 45 6.26 -46.66 12.49
C LEU A 45 5.06 -45.73 12.29
N VAL A 46 3.91 -46.28 11.90
CA VAL A 46 2.67 -45.52 11.68
C VAL A 46 2.26 -44.75 12.95
N LYS A 47 2.42 -45.35 14.13
CA LYS A 47 2.13 -44.70 15.40
C LYS A 47 3.03 -43.49 15.65
N ASN A 48 4.31 -43.59 15.33
CA ASN A 48 5.26 -42.50 15.46
C ASN A 48 4.97 -41.36 14.46
N GLU A 49 4.71 -41.70 13.19
CA GLU A 49 4.32 -40.73 12.16
C GLU A 49 3.01 -40.02 12.54
N THR A 50 2.02 -40.76 13.05
CA THR A 50 0.75 -40.18 13.53
C THR A 50 0.98 -39.16 14.64
N ARG A 51 1.90 -39.44 15.57
CA ARG A 51 2.27 -38.49 16.63
C ARG A 51 2.93 -37.24 16.04
N GLN A 52 3.86 -37.41 15.11
CA GLN A 52 4.53 -36.29 14.45
C GLN A 52 3.54 -35.38 13.71
N VAL A 53 2.65 -35.96 12.89
CA VAL A 53 1.62 -35.21 12.15
C VAL A 53 0.72 -34.42 13.10
N LYS A 54 0.38 -34.98 14.27
CA LYS A 54 -0.40 -34.26 15.29
C LYS A 54 0.37 -33.04 15.82
N GLU A 55 1.64 -33.20 16.16
CA GLU A 55 2.49 -32.11 16.64
C GLU A 55 2.66 -31.00 15.59
N GLU A 56 2.88 -31.36 14.33
CA GLU A 56 2.97 -30.43 13.21
C GLU A 56 1.65 -29.68 12.98
N THR A 57 0.51 -30.38 13.11
CA THR A 57 -0.82 -29.77 13.03
C THR A 57 -1.05 -28.76 14.15
N ASP A 58 -0.65 -29.07 15.37
CA ASP A 58 -0.75 -28.15 16.52
C ASP A 58 0.16 -26.91 16.34
N GLN A 59 1.36 -27.09 15.79
CA GLN A 59 2.25 -25.97 15.46
C GLN A 59 1.65 -25.10 14.35
N MET A 60 1.10 -25.72 13.31
CA MET A 60 0.47 -25.04 12.18
C MET A 60 -0.75 -24.22 12.64
N THR A 61 -1.61 -24.77 13.49
CA THR A 61 -2.77 -24.04 14.04
C THR A 61 -2.34 -22.84 14.87
N LYS A 62 -1.28 -22.97 15.68
CA LYS A 62 -0.69 -21.85 16.43
C LYS A 62 -0.13 -20.76 15.51
N ALA A 63 0.58 -21.14 14.44
CA ALA A 63 1.10 -20.20 13.45
C ALA A 63 -0.04 -19.47 12.72
N LYS A 64 -1.09 -20.20 12.31
CA LYS A 64 -2.31 -19.65 11.71
C LYS A 64 -2.96 -18.59 12.62
N GLY A 65 -3.05 -18.85 13.93
CA GLY A 65 -3.57 -17.88 14.90
C GLY A 65 -2.75 -16.58 14.98
N LYS A 66 -1.41 -16.67 14.93
CA LYS A 66 -0.53 -15.49 14.89
C LYS A 66 -0.75 -14.67 13.62
N ILE A 67 -0.84 -15.32 12.47
CA ILE A 67 -1.09 -14.66 11.18
C ILE A 67 -2.42 -13.91 11.20
N TYR A 68 -3.51 -14.51 11.68
CA TYR A 68 -4.79 -13.81 11.78
C TYR A 68 -4.73 -12.59 12.70
N SER A 69 -4.01 -12.69 13.83
CA SER A 69 -3.84 -11.56 14.75
C SER A 69 -3.12 -10.39 14.07
N GLN A 70 -2.10 -10.69 13.26
CA GLN A 70 -1.35 -9.69 12.51
C GLN A 70 -2.16 -9.08 11.36
N ILE A 71 -2.92 -9.89 10.62
CA ILE A 71 -3.84 -9.41 9.57
C ILE A 71 -4.85 -8.44 10.17
N LEU A 72 -5.48 -8.81 11.30
CA LEU A 72 -6.47 -7.97 11.96
C LEU A 72 -5.88 -6.64 12.44
N GLN A 73 -4.66 -6.67 12.98
CA GLN A 73 -3.95 -5.45 13.38
C GLN A 73 -3.66 -4.55 12.17
N ASN A 74 -3.21 -5.13 11.05
CA ASN A 74 -2.94 -4.40 9.81
C ASN A 74 -4.22 -3.77 9.24
N GLN A 75 -5.33 -4.50 9.23
CA GLN A 75 -6.64 -3.97 8.79
C GLN A 75 -7.06 -2.74 9.60
N ARG A 76 -6.87 -2.76 10.94
CA ARG A 76 -7.14 -1.58 11.78
C ARG A 76 -6.24 -0.40 11.43
N LYS A 77 -4.96 -0.65 11.17
CA LYS A 77 -4.01 0.40 10.78
C LYS A 77 -4.39 1.01 9.42
N ILE A 78 -4.78 0.19 8.46
CA ILE A 78 -5.25 0.64 7.14
C ILE A 78 -6.48 1.54 7.31
N ALA A 79 -7.50 1.10 8.04
CA ALA A 79 -8.71 1.89 8.28
C ALA A 79 -8.41 3.24 8.95
N SER A 80 -7.45 3.28 9.89
CA SER A 80 -6.98 4.54 10.50
C SER A 80 -6.35 5.47 9.46
N LEU A 81 -5.45 4.95 8.62
CA LEU A 81 -4.76 5.74 7.60
C LEU A 81 -5.73 6.23 6.50
N GLU A 82 -6.74 5.44 6.14
CA GLU A 82 -7.79 5.85 5.20
C GLU A 82 -8.61 7.01 5.75
N SER A 83 -8.95 6.98 7.04
CA SER A 83 -9.63 8.08 7.73
C SER A 83 -8.77 9.37 7.73
N ASP A 84 -7.48 9.24 8.06
CA ASP A 84 -6.55 10.36 8.08
C ASP A 84 -6.37 10.96 6.68
N SER A 85 -6.23 10.11 5.66
CA SER A 85 -6.13 10.52 4.25
C SER A 85 -7.37 11.30 3.78
N SER A 86 -8.57 10.81 4.13
CA SER A 86 -9.82 11.50 3.81
C SER A 86 -9.91 12.88 4.47
N THR A 87 -9.52 12.96 5.75
CA THR A 87 -9.46 14.22 6.52
C THR A 87 -8.48 15.21 5.89
N LEU A 88 -7.29 14.73 5.50
CA LEU A 88 -6.28 15.55 4.84
C LEU A 88 -6.77 16.06 3.48
N SER A 89 -7.41 15.20 2.68
CA SER A 89 -8.00 15.57 1.40
C SER A 89 -9.07 16.66 1.55
N GLN A 90 -9.93 16.55 2.56
CA GLN A 90 -10.93 17.57 2.86
C GLN A 90 -10.29 18.90 3.26
N THR A 91 -9.27 18.84 4.13
CA THR A 91 -8.53 20.03 4.57
C THR A 91 -7.84 20.74 3.40
N LEU A 92 -7.25 19.97 2.48
CA LEU A 92 -6.61 20.52 1.27
C LEU A 92 -7.62 21.26 0.38
N LYS A 93 -8.82 20.70 0.19
CA LYS A 93 -9.89 21.36 -0.58
C LYS A 93 -10.30 22.69 0.03
N LEU A 94 -10.43 22.75 1.36
CA LEU A 94 -10.75 23.98 2.07
C LEU A 94 -9.66 25.04 1.91
N MET A 95 -8.38 24.65 2.09
CA MET A 95 -7.25 25.58 1.89
C MET A 95 -7.17 26.11 0.45
N GLN A 96 -7.43 25.25 -0.54
CA GLN A 96 -7.48 25.67 -1.94
C GLN A 96 -8.62 26.67 -2.19
N GLN A 97 -9.79 26.44 -1.60
CA GLN A 97 -10.92 27.37 -1.69
C GLN A 97 -10.61 28.72 -1.02
N GLU A 98 -10.02 28.73 0.17
CA GLU A 98 -9.59 29.94 0.87
C GLU A 98 -8.57 30.74 0.04
N LYS A 99 -7.59 30.06 -0.55
CA LYS A 99 -6.60 30.67 -1.44
C LYS A 99 -7.28 31.37 -2.64
N LEU A 100 -8.25 30.71 -3.27
CA LEU A 100 -8.99 31.30 -4.40
C LEU A 100 -9.77 32.55 -3.96
N CYS A 101 -10.45 32.48 -2.80
CA CYS A 101 -11.19 33.61 -2.25
C CYS A 101 -10.28 34.82 -1.94
N LEU A 102 -9.14 34.58 -1.30
CA LEU A 102 -8.16 35.63 -1.00
C LEU A 102 -7.55 36.22 -2.27
N SER A 103 -7.28 35.39 -3.28
CA SER A 103 -6.73 35.84 -4.56
C SER A 103 -7.71 36.75 -5.30
N ALA A 104 -9.01 36.41 -5.30
CA ALA A 104 -10.05 37.27 -5.88
C ALA A 104 -10.11 38.64 -5.17
N LYS A 105 -10.13 38.65 -3.83
CA LYS A 105 -10.10 39.90 -3.03
C LYS A 105 -8.87 40.76 -3.34
N LEU A 106 -7.71 40.14 -3.53
CA LEU A 106 -6.47 40.86 -3.85
C LEU A 106 -6.55 41.50 -5.25
N VAL A 107 -7.12 40.80 -6.23
CA VAL A 107 -7.37 41.35 -7.57
C VAL A 107 -8.32 42.53 -7.49
N ASP A 108 -9.45 42.40 -6.81
CA ASP A 108 -10.41 43.50 -6.63
C ASP A 108 -9.75 44.74 -6.00
N GLN A 109 -8.92 44.51 -4.98
CA GLN A 109 -8.17 45.58 -4.31
C GLN A 109 -7.13 46.23 -5.24
N SER A 110 -6.42 45.43 -6.05
CA SER A 110 -5.47 45.93 -7.04
C SER A 110 -6.18 46.80 -8.09
N THR A 111 -7.31 46.33 -8.63
CA THR A 111 -8.11 47.08 -9.61
C THR A 111 -8.65 48.38 -9.03
N TYR A 112 -9.07 48.37 -7.76
CA TYR A 112 -9.49 49.58 -7.06
C TYR A 112 -8.38 50.64 -6.99
N TYR A 113 -7.18 50.26 -6.51
CA TYR A 113 -6.07 51.21 -6.40
C TYR A 113 -5.53 51.67 -7.75
N GLU A 114 -5.57 50.80 -8.76
CA GLU A 114 -5.22 51.18 -10.14
C GLU A 114 -6.15 52.27 -10.67
N LYS A 115 -7.46 52.12 -10.44
CA LYS A 115 -8.45 53.16 -10.80
C LYS A 115 -8.19 54.47 -10.05
N VAL A 116 -7.94 54.42 -8.75
CA VAL A 116 -7.60 55.62 -7.95
C VAL A 116 -6.31 56.28 -8.48
N GLY A 117 -5.29 55.50 -8.84
CA GLY A 117 -4.05 56.02 -9.42
C GLY A 117 -4.26 56.67 -10.79
N GLN A 118 -5.11 56.08 -11.63
CA GLN A 118 -5.50 56.66 -12.91
C GLN A 118 -6.27 57.97 -12.73
N ASP A 119 -7.22 58.04 -11.79
CA ASP A 119 -7.99 59.25 -11.49
C ASP A 119 -7.07 60.39 -11.03
N ILE A 120 -6.11 60.12 -10.12
CA ILE A 120 -5.14 61.11 -9.65
C ILE A 120 -4.24 61.58 -10.81
N SER A 121 -3.78 60.65 -11.65
CA SER A 121 -2.92 60.97 -12.79
C SER A 121 -3.66 61.85 -13.80
N ALA A 122 -4.92 61.53 -14.10
CA ALA A 122 -5.76 62.32 -14.99
C ALA A 122 -5.95 63.75 -14.46
N GLN A 123 -6.27 63.90 -13.17
CA GLN A 123 -6.37 65.22 -12.52
C GLN A 123 -5.07 66.02 -12.62
N LEU A 124 -3.93 65.37 -12.43
CA LEU A 124 -2.62 66.03 -12.52
C LEU A 124 -2.32 66.49 -13.96
N THR A 125 -2.61 65.66 -14.96
CA THR A 125 -2.45 66.02 -16.37
C THR A 125 -3.34 67.20 -16.74
N GLU A 126 -4.60 67.21 -16.32
CA GLU A 126 -5.53 68.33 -16.54
C GLU A 126 -5.00 69.63 -15.92
N HIS A 127 -4.50 69.57 -14.68
CA HIS A 127 -3.85 70.73 -14.04
C HIS A 127 -2.61 71.19 -14.81
N GLN A 128 -1.77 70.28 -15.29
CA GLN A 128 -0.57 70.61 -16.08
C GLN A 128 -0.93 71.25 -17.43
N GLU A 129 -1.94 70.74 -18.11
CA GLU A 129 -2.47 71.30 -19.36
C GLU A 129 -3.06 72.69 -19.13
N TRP A 130 -3.81 72.88 -18.03
CA TRP A 130 -4.32 74.19 -17.64
C TRP A 130 -3.20 75.21 -17.41
N ILE A 131 -2.12 74.83 -16.71
CA ILE A 131 -0.93 75.68 -16.52
C ILE A 131 -0.27 76.02 -17.86
N ASN A 132 -0.12 75.04 -18.74
CA ASN A 132 0.53 75.23 -20.04
C ASN A 132 -0.32 76.08 -21.00
N ALA A 133 -1.65 75.97 -20.92
CA ALA A 133 -2.60 76.78 -21.70
C ALA A 133 -2.70 78.22 -21.19
N GLN A 134 -2.33 78.46 -19.93
CA GLN A 134 -2.18 79.78 -19.36
C GLN A 134 -0.85 80.39 -19.86
N ASP A 135 -0.88 80.98 -21.06
CA ASP A 135 0.22 81.79 -21.59
C ASP A 135 0.50 82.94 -20.60
N PHE A 136 1.51 82.77 -19.73
CA PHE A 136 2.22 83.90 -19.17
C PHE A 136 2.99 84.54 -20.32
N GLY A 137 2.25 85.31 -21.12
CA GLY A 137 2.79 86.07 -22.22
C GLY A 137 4.06 86.76 -21.77
N SER A 138 5.12 86.50 -22.54
CA SER A 138 6.44 87.09 -22.36
C SER A 138 6.33 88.58 -22.06
N ARG A 139 6.52 88.95 -20.80
CA ARG A 139 6.79 90.34 -20.42
C ARG A 139 8.13 90.35 -19.68
N PRO A 140 9.20 90.90 -20.27
CA PRO A 140 10.42 91.12 -19.53
C PRO A 140 10.11 92.19 -18.49
N ARG A 141 10.05 91.78 -17.22
CA ARG A 141 10.10 92.70 -16.09
C ARG A 141 11.36 92.39 -15.33
N GLU A 142 12.39 93.18 -15.59
CA GLU A 142 13.49 93.38 -14.65
C GLU A 142 12.90 93.77 -13.29
N VAL A 143 13.01 92.88 -12.30
CA VAL A 143 12.94 93.25 -10.88
C VAL A 143 13.91 92.36 -10.10
N ASN A 144 15.07 92.93 -9.86
CA ASN A 144 15.83 93.01 -8.61
C ASN A 144 15.72 91.88 -7.58
N GLU A 145 16.88 91.41 -7.12
CA GLU A 145 17.11 90.46 -6.03
C GLU A 145 16.22 90.70 -4.81
N LYS A 146 15.60 89.63 -4.30
CA LYS A 146 15.66 89.26 -2.87
C LYS A 146 15.14 87.84 -2.62
N ALA A 147 16.04 87.06 -2.01
CA ALA A 147 15.87 85.89 -1.15
C ALA A 147 14.48 85.23 -1.04
N GLY A 148 14.40 83.97 -1.44
CA GLY A 148 13.25 83.09 -1.19
C GLY A 148 13.48 81.63 -1.60
N GLY A 149 14.71 81.13 -1.48
CA GLY A 149 15.04 79.75 -1.80
C GLY A 149 14.65 78.80 -0.67
N THR A 150 13.46 78.21 -0.70
CA THR A 150 13.13 77.10 0.25
C THR A 150 12.10 76.08 -0.26
N LYS A 151 11.23 76.38 -1.24
CA LYS A 151 10.20 75.41 -1.69
C LYS A 151 10.63 74.43 -2.77
N GLY A 152 11.52 74.81 -3.69
CA GLY A 152 11.97 73.92 -4.77
C GLY A 152 12.81 72.73 -4.27
N GLN A 153 13.69 72.96 -3.29
CA GLN A 153 14.55 71.91 -2.71
C GLN A 153 13.79 70.88 -1.87
N SER A 154 12.61 71.20 -1.35
CA SER A 154 11.78 70.23 -0.60
C SER A 154 11.18 69.21 -1.55
N LEU A 155 10.55 69.67 -2.64
CA LEU A 155 9.87 68.80 -3.61
C LEU A 155 10.83 67.85 -4.33
N THR A 156 12.06 68.28 -4.63
CA THR A 156 13.06 67.39 -5.25
C THR A 156 13.53 66.30 -4.28
N LYS A 157 13.64 66.61 -2.98
CA LYS A 157 13.97 65.63 -1.94
C LYS A 157 12.83 64.65 -1.70
N ASP A 158 11.58 65.13 -1.72
CA ASP A 158 10.39 64.31 -1.53
C ASP A 158 10.18 63.34 -2.70
N PHE A 159 10.44 63.78 -3.94
CA PHE A 159 10.40 62.93 -5.13
C PHE A 159 11.50 61.85 -5.12
N GLN A 160 12.73 62.20 -4.74
CA GLN A 160 13.82 61.24 -4.57
C GLN A 160 13.53 60.21 -3.46
N ALA A 161 12.91 60.64 -2.36
CA ALA A 161 12.48 59.74 -1.30
C ALA A 161 11.38 58.77 -1.77
N ALA A 162 10.40 59.25 -2.55
CA ALA A 162 9.36 58.41 -3.14
C ALA A 162 9.93 57.40 -4.14
N GLN A 163 10.87 57.82 -4.99
CA GLN A 163 11.55 56.94 -5.95
C GLN A 163 12.37 55.84 -5.23
N ALA A 164 13.06 56.19 -4.13
CA ALA A 164 13.78 55.23 -3.31
C ALA A 164 12.84 54.23 -2.60
N ASN A 165 11.63 54.65 -2.22
CA ASN A 165 10.64 53.77 -1.62
C ASN A 165 10.02 52.81 -2.65
N PHE A 166 9.84 53.24 -3.90
CA PHE A 166 9.36 52.38 -4.98
C PHE A 166 10.36 51.24 -5.29
N GLY A 167 11.66 51.57 -5.35
CA GLY A 167 12.71 50.55 -5.52
C GLY A 167 12.78 49.52 -4.38
N LYS A 168 12.48 49.92 -3.13
CA LYS A 168 12.36 48.99 -2.00
C LYS A 168 11.17 48.03 -2.15
N MET A 169 10.07 48.52 -2.73
CA MET A 169 8.86 47.72 -2.96
C MET A 169 9.06 46.67 -4.06
N GLU A 170 9.75 47.02 -5.15
CA GLU A 170 10.16 46.04 -6.18
C GLU A 170 11.10 44.97 -5.63
N LYS A 171 12.02 45.35 -4.74
CA LYS A 171 12.94 44.41 -4.10
C LYS A 171 12.19 43.44 -3.18
N LEU A 172 11.23 43.93 -2.39
CA LEU A 172 10.36 43.09 -1.56
C LEU A 172 9.49 42.15 -2.41
N LYS A 173 8.96 42.63 -3.54
CA LYS A 173 8.19 41.80 -4.50
C LYS A 173 9.05 40.67 -5.07
N SER A 174 10.31 40.95 -5.37
CA SER A 174 11.27 39.96 -5.90
C SER A 174 11.64 38.91 -4.84
N ASP A 175 11.89 39.34 -3.59
CA ASP A 175 12.18 38.43 -2.47
C ASP A 175 10.98 37.53 -2.11
N LEU A 176 9.76 38.05 -2.24
CA LEU A 176 8.53 37.28 -2.00
C LEU A 176 8.29 36.26 -3.11
N ALA A 177 8.55 36.61 -4.38
CA ALA A 177 8.52 35.68 -5.50
C ALA A 177 9.55 34.55 -5.34
N LEU A 178 10.78 34.88 -4.90
CA LEU A 178 11.84 33.90 -4.68
C LEU A 178 11.56 32.96 -3.49
N LYS A 179 10.95 33.48 -2.41
CA LYS A 179 10.51 32.65 -1.27
C LYS A 179 9.34 31.74 -1.62
N ASN A 180 8.42 32.18 -2.48
CA ASN A 180 7.30 31.35 -2.92
C ASN A 180 7.77 30.16 -3.78
N THR A 181 8.84 30.33 -4.56
CA THR A 181 9.48 29.23 -5.30
C THR A 181 10.39 28.36 -4.44
N LYS A 182 10.88 28.89 -3.31
CA LYS A 182 11.66 28.18 -2.29
C LYS A 182 10.75 27.66 -1.16
N SER A 183 9.56 27.20 -1.52
CA SER A 183 8.75 26.39 -0.62
C SER A 183 9.45 25.05 -0.48
N GLU A 184 9.80 24.66 0.74
CA GLU A 184 10.37 23.38 1.16
C GLU A 184 9.38 22.21 0.95
N LEU A 185 8.84 22.11 -0.27
CA LEU A 185 7.85 21.12 -0.72
C LEU A 185 8.33 20.34 -1.95
N ARG A 186 9.62 20.38 -2.27
CA ARG A 186 10.24 19.45 -3.21
C ARG A 186 11.37 18.72 -2.51
N ASP A 187 11.01 17.68 -1.75
CA ASP A 187 11.91 16.57 -1.45
C ASP A 187 11.10 15.27 -1.20
N MET A 188 9.98 15.14 -1.90
CA MET A 188 9.53 13.83 -2.35
C MET A 188 9.75 13.85 -3.86
N ASP A 189 10.78 13.14 -4.30
CA ASP A 189 11.09 13.01 -5.72
C ASP A 189 9.86 12.42 -6.42
N GLU A 190 9.24 13.20 -7.29
CA GLU A 190 8.03 12.81 -8.04
C GLU A 190 8.26 11.48 -8.78
N LYS A 191 9.52 11.26 -9.18
CA LYS A 191 10.00 10.01 -9.76
C LYS A 191 9.99 8.83 -8.77
N SER A 192 10.38 9.04 -7.51
CA SER A 192 10.30 8.02 -6.46
C SER A 192 8.84 7.62 -6.19
N LEU A 193 7.92 8.59 -6.22
CA LEU A 193 6.51 8.31 -5.99
C LEU A 193 5.88 7.54 -7.17
N GLU A 194 6.32 7.84 -8.39
CA GLU A 194 5.89 7.12 -9.60
C GLU A 194 6.45 5.68 -9.63
N GLU A 195 7.71 5.48 -9.20
CA GLU A 195 8.31 4.16 -9.03
C GLU A 195 7.57 3.31 -7.97
N ASP A 196 7.21 3.89 -6.82
CA ASP A 196 6.42 3.22 -5.78
C ASP A 196 5.02 2.85 -6.26
N LEU A 197 4.36 3.73 -7.02
CA LEU A 197 3.03 3.48 -7.57
C LEU A 197 3.06 2.35 -8.60
N GLN A 198 4.11 2.31 -9.44
CA GLN A 198 4.36 1.24 -10.40
C GLN A 198 4.60 -0.11 -9.70
N ALA A 199 5.39 -0.12 -8.62
CA ALA A 199 5.65 -1.32 -7.82
C ALA A 199 4.36 -1.88 -7.18
N LEU A 200 3.55 -1.01 -6.57
CA LEU A 200 2.26 -1.40 -5.98
C LEU A 200 1.27 -1.94 -7.02
N LEU A 201 1.25 -1.38 -8.24
CA LEU A 201 0.42 -1.90 -9.33
C LEU A 201 0.88 -3.30 -9.80
N SER A 202 2.20 -3.55 -9.84
CA SER A 202 2.75 -4.87 -10.18
C SER A 202 2.41 -5.92 -9.12
N ASP A 203 2.56 -5.58 -7.83
CA ASP A 203 2.23 -6.48 -6.72
C ASP A 203 0.74 -6.85 -6.74
N LYS A 204 -0.14 -5.88 -7.00
CA LYS A 204 -1.58 -6.11 -7.17
C LYS A 204 -1.90 -7.09 -8.31
N SER A 205 -1.14 -7.06 -9.41
CA SER A 205 -1.28 -8.02 -10.51
C SER A 205 -0.86 -9.42 -10.08
N GLY A 206 0.29 -9.55 -9.41
CA GLY A 206 0.79 -10.83 -8.90
C GLY A 206 -0.15 -11.47 -7.87
N GLU A 207 -0.72 -10.66 -6.96
CA GLU A 207 -1.72 -11.12 -6.00
C GLU A 207 -3.00 -11.61 -6.69
N ALA A 208 -3.47 -10.91 -7.74
CA ALA A 208 -4.65 -11.34 -8.50
C ALA A 208 -4.43 -12.68 -9.22
N GLU A 209 -3.25 -12.88 -9.81
CA GLU A 209 -2.86 -14.14 -10.46
C GLU A 209 -2.75 -15.29 -9.44
N TYR A 210 -2.17 -15.03 -8.27
CA TYR A 210 -2.09 -16.03 -7.20
C TYR A 210 -3.48 -16.42 -6.68
N VAL A 211 -4.38 -15.45 -6.47
CA VAL A 211 -5.76 -15.71 -6.06
C VAL A 211 -6.51 -16.51 -7.12
N GLN A 212 -6.35 -16.20 -8.41
CA GLN A 212 -6.93 -16.99 -9.49
C GLN A 212 -6.38 -18.43 -9.53
N SER A 213 -5.07 -18.61 -9.32
CA SER A 213 -4.45 -19.94 -9.23
C SER A 213 -5.04 -20.77 -8.07
N LEU A 214 -5.22 -20.15 -6.90
CA LEU A 214 -5.86 -20.80 -5.75
C LEU A 214 -7.32 -21.16 -6.03
N GLN A 215 -8.10 -20.26 -6.65
CA GLN A 215 -9.48 -20.57 -7.05
C GLN A 215 -9.55 -21.74 -8.04
N LEU A 216 -8.61 -21.81 -8.98
CA LEU A 216 -8.51 -22.93 -9.92
C LEU A 216 -8.17 -24.24 -9.21
N GLN A 217 -7.24 -24.21 -8.25
CA GLN A 217 -6.89 -25.39 -7.45
C GLN A 217 -8.07 -25.86 -6.58
N ILE A 218 -8.79 -24.93 -5.94
CA ILE A 218 -10.01 -25.25 -5.18
C ILE A 218 -11.06 -25.89 -6.08
N THR A 219 -11.24 -25.37 -7.29
CA THR A 219 -12.19 -25.93 -8.26
C THR A 219 -11.82 -27.36 -8.64
N ARG A 220 -10.54 -27.61 -8.95
CA ARG A 220 -10.05 -28.98 -9.24
C ARG A 220 -10.29 -29.93 -8.08
N VAL A 221 -10.05 -29.48 -6.85
CA VAL A 221 -10.26 -30.30 -5.64
C VAL A 221 -11.76 -30.56 -5.40
N LYS A 222 -12.63 -29.58 -5.65
CA LYS A 222 -14.10 -29.76 -5.58
C LYS A 222 -14.66 -30.71 -6.64
N GLU A 223 -13.99 -30.85 -7.79
CA GLU A 223 -14.37 -31.80 -8.84
C GLU A 223 -13.99 -33.25 -8.52
N ILE A 224 -13.12 -33.47 -7.52
CA ILE A 224 -12.78 -34.81 -7.06
C ILE A 224 -13.99 -35.40 -6.33
N SER A 225 -14.56 -36.46 -6.90
CA SER A 225 -15.55 -37.30 -6.25
C SER A 225 -15.06 -38.74 -6.24
N HIS A 226 -15.26 -39.43 -5.12
CA HIS A 226 -14.81 -40.80 -4.95
C HIS A 226 -15.93 -41.66 -4.40
N ILE A 227 -16.11 -42.85 -4.98
CA ILE A 227 -17.10 -43.81 -4.52
C ILE A 227 -16.40 -44.77 -3.57
N VAL A 228 -16.77 -44.71 -2.30
CA VAL A 228 -16.29 -45.60 -1.25
C VAL A 228 -17.31 -46.71 -1.05
N ARG A 229 -16.88 -47.96 -1.20
CA ARG A 229 -17.73 -49.12 -0.98
C ARG A 229 -17.53 -49.64 0.45
N CYS A 230 -18.60 -49.66 1.22
CA CYS A 230 -18.60 -50.19 2.58
C CYS A 230 -18.58 -51.72 2.56
N SER A 231 -18.04 -52.33 3.62
CA SER A 231 -18.05 -53.78 3.81
C SER A 231 -19.46 -54.38 3.93
N CYS A 232 -20.49 -53.56 4.14
CA CYS A 232 -21.90 -53.97 4.07
C CYS A 232 -22.46 -54.03 2.63
N GLY A 233 -21.69 -53.63 1.62
CA GLY A 233 -22.10 -53.62 0.21
C GLY A 233 -22.69 -52.30 -0.29
N GLU A 234 -22.90 -51.32 0.58
CA GLU A 234 -23.39 -49.98 0.19
C GLU A 234 -22.26 -49.12 -0.38
N GLU A 235 -22.58 -48.34 -1.42
CA GLU A 235 -21.67 -47.38 -2.05
C GLU A 235 -21.99 -45.95 -1.64
N TYR A 236 -20.98 -45.22 -1.18
CA TYR A 236 -21.06 -43.85 -0.71
C TYR A 236 -20.26 -42.95 -1.64
N ASN A 237 -20.91 -41.97 -2.24
CA ASN A 237 -20.22 -40.97 -3.06
C ASN A 237 -19.75 -39.81 -2.17
N VAL A 238 -18.45 -39.77 -1.91
CA VAL A 238 -17.79 -38.71 -1.14
C VAL A 238 -17.46 -37.56 -2.09
N LYS A 239 -18.04 -36.39 -1.81
CA LYS A 239 -17.83 -35.14 -2.53
C LYS A 239 -17.54 -34.05 -1.51
N LEU A 240 -16.74 -33.06 -1.89
CA LEU A 240 -16.58 -31.85 -1.08
C LEU A 240 -17.78 -30.92 -1.32
N ASP A 241 -18.33 -30.35 -0.25
CA ASP A 241 -19.47 -29.42 -0.33
C ASP A 241 -19.13 -28.19 -1.20
N LYS A 242 -20.13 -27.73 -1.95
CA LYS A 242 -20.02 -26.63 -2.92
C LYS A 242 -19.84 -25.27 -2.25
#